data_AF-A0A9E2PQP0-F1
#
_entry.id   AF-A0A9E2PQP0-F1
#
_cell.length_a   1.000
_cell.length_b   1.000
_cell.length_c   1.000
_cell.angle_alpha   90.00
_cell.angle_beta   90.00
_cell.angle_gamma   90.00
#
_symmetry.space_group_name_H-M   'P 1'
#
loop_
_entity.id
_entity.type
_entity.pdbx_description
1 polymer ?
#
loop_
_entity_poly.entity_id
_entity_poly.type
_entity_poly.pdbx_seq_one_letter_code
_entity_poly.pdbx_strand_id
1 'polypeptide(L)'
;MYLHQPSANRIDIYSLEDCRKVGEIVHNAGEYFASLAWVQPGQVAGLCRTSGKVRIMDYLSSPRVLATGRIDPFKVAAYDSTFKLFFTIGTDHKTRVYCGDLLPNGLSAPVFEPATVYGLKGNRVRIRLTGQDGEPLPGWWVNWELEGVGGGIIGSLDKYGNLTDADGYASNLYIGPDDGSTGQCKIKARVVLS
;
A
#
# COMPACT_ATOMS: atom_id res chain seq x y z
N MET A 1 10.11 16.35 26.30
CA MET A 1 10.78 15.04 26.12
C MET A 1 11.93 15.19 25.16
N TYR A 2 13.03 14.50 25.40
CA TYR A 2 14.18 14.37 24.52
C TYR A 2 14.30 12.91 24.07
N LEU A 3 14.52 12.69 22.78
CA LEU A 3 14.69 11.36 22.20
C LEU A 3 16.15 11.18 21.84
N HIS A 4 16.77 10.16 22.41
CA HIS A 4 18.15 9.80 22.13
C HIS A 4 18.19 8.41 21.53
N GLN A 5 18.95 8.21 20.45
CA GLN A 5 19.16 6.91 19.85
C GLN A 5 20.54 6.35 20.28
N PRO A 6 20.62 5.59 21.39
CA PRO A 6 21.89 5.03 21.87
C PRO A 6 22.40 3.86 21.04
N SER A 7 21.55 3.24 20.21
CA SER A 7 21.91 2.10 19.35
C SER A 7 21.12 2.09 18.05
N ALA A 8 21.56 1.29 17.08
CA ALA A 8 20.87 1.08 15.81
C ALA A 8 19.46 0.44 15.93
N ASN A 9 19.03 0.03 17.13
CA ASN A 9 17.76 -0.69 17.35
C ASN A 9 16.87 -0.11 18.45
N ARG A 10 17.29 0.93 19.16
CA ARG A 10 16.53 1.50 20.28
C ARG A 10 16.62 3.01 20.35
N ILE A 11 15.50 3.65 20.72
CA ILE A 11 15.45 5.04 21.22
C ILE A 11 15.17 5.01 22.72
N ASP A 12 15.94 5.79 23.48
CA ASP A 12 15.67 6.13 24.87
C ASP A 12 14.95 7.48 24.95
N ILE A 13 13.93 7.55 25.81
CA ILE A 13 13.10 8.74 26.01
C ILE A 13 13.50 9.36 27.34
N TYR A 14 13.86 10.63 27.33
CA TYR A 14 14.24 11.40 28.52
C TYR A 14 13.24 12.52 28.79
N SER A 15 12.92 12.74 30.06
CA SER A 15 12.25 13.96 30.49
C SER A 15 13.20 15.14 30.33
N LEU A 16 12.68 16.27 29.86
CA LEU A 16 13.46 17.52 29.78
C LEU A 16 13.46 18.27 31.12
N GLU A 17 12.56 17.94 32.03
CA GLU A 17 12.43 18.62 33.32
C GLU A 17 13.52 18.19 34.30
N ASP A 18 13.83 16.90 34.35
CA ASP A 18 14.77 16.31 35.30
C ASP A 18 15.88 15.45 34.65
N CYS A 19 15.92 15.42 33.31
CA CYS A 19 16.89 14.65 32.50
C CYS A 19 16.88 13.13 32.78
N ARG A 20 15.84 12.58 33.41
CA ARG A 20 15.75 11.14 33.67
C ARG A 20 15.19 10.39 32.47
N LYS A 21 15.65 9.15 32.27
CA LYS A 21 15.05 8.23 31.30
C LYS A 21 13.65 7.85 31.79
N VAL A 22 12.63 8.13 30.99
CA VAL A 22 11.22 7.85 31.28
C VAL A 22 10.68 6.66 30.48
N GLY A 23 11.38 6.22 29.44
CA GLY A 23 10.96 5.09 28.63
C GLY A 23 11.96 4.73 27.54
N GLU A 24 11.62 3.71 26.76
CA GLU A 24 12.37 3.30 25.59
C GLU A 24 11.46 2.73 24.51
N ILE A 25 11.93 2.77 23.27
CA ILE A 25 11.28 2.21 22.10
C ILE A 25 12.28 1.31 21.40
N VAL A 26 12.01 0.01 21.36
CA VAL A 26 12.78 -0.94 20.55
C VAL A 26 12.23 -0.91 19.12
N HIS A 27 12.99 -0.36 18.18
CA HIS A 27 12.53 -0.11 16.80
C HIS A 27 13.14 -1.05 15.74
N ASN A 28 14.22 -1.78 16.09
CA ASN A 28 14.85 -2.80 15.24
C ASN A 28 15.08 -2.34 13.78
N ALA A 29 15.60 -1.12 13.59
CA ALA A 29 15.90 -0.63 12.24
C ALA A 29 17.20 -1.23 11.70
N GLY A 30 18.12 -1.63 12.58
CA GLY A 30 19.47 -2.10 12.25
C GLY A 30 20.43 -0.98 11.87
N GLU A 31 19.98 0.28 11.93
CA GLU A 31 20.70 1.48 11.48
C GLU A 31 20.29 2.70 12.33
N TYR A 32 21.18 3.69 12.42
CA TYR A 32 20.84 4.98 13.04
C TYR A 32 19.89 5.78 12.15
N PHE A 33 18.92 6.46 12.77
CA PHE A 33 18.09 7.42 12.06
C PHE A 33 18.94 8.64 11.70
N ALA A 34 18.94 8.99 10.42
CA ALA A 34 19.62 10.20 9.94
C ALA A 34 18.73 11.44 10.06
N SER A 35 17.42 11.24 10.24
CA SER A 35 16.45 12.29 10.48
C SER A 35 15.36 11.75 11.40
N LEU A 36 14.87 12.61 12.30
CA LEU A 36 13.65 12.41 13.06
C LEU A 36 12.69 13.54 12.68
N ALA A 37 11.50 13.17 12.24
CA ALA A 37 10.47 14.14 11.87
C ALA A 37 9.28 14.02 12.82
N TRP A 38 8.72 15.17 13.21
CA TRP A 38 7.52 15.21 14.05
C TRP A 38 6.30 14.78 13.24
N VAL A 39 5.50 13.85 13.78
CA VAL A 39 4.31 13.32 13.10
C VAL A 39 3.04 13.94 13.63
N GLN A 40 2.84 13.83 14.95
CA GLN A 40 1.73 14.42 15.68
C GLN A 40 2.10 14.43 17.17
N PRO A 41 1.30 15.03 18.08
CA PRO A 41 1.62 15.01 19.51
C PRO A 41 1.86 13.58 20.01
N GLY A 42 3.03 13.34 20.59
CA GLY A 42 3.42 12.03 21.09
C GLY A 42 3.96 11.04 20.04
N GLN A 43 4.07 11.43 18.76
CA GLN A 43 4.60 10.56 17.71
C GLN A 43 5.68 11.20 16.85
N VAL A 44 6.65 10.39 16.44
CA VAL A 44 7.75 10.77 15.54
C VAL A 44 8.00 9.71 14.46
N ALA A 45 8.55 10.15 13.34
CA ALA A 45 9.05 9.29 12.26
C ALA A 45 10.58 9.28 12.28
N GLY A 46 11.19 8.11 12.52
CA GLY A 46 12.61 7.88 12.31
C GLY A 46 12.89 7.42 10.88
N LEU A 47 13.88 8.03 10.23
CA LEU A 47 14.23 7.74 8.84
C LEU A 47 15.71 7.33 8.71
N CYS A 48 15.95 6.13 8.18
CA CYS A 48 17.29 5.62 7.90
C CYS A 48 17.74 6.03 6.49
N ARG A 49 18.85 6.76 6.39
CA ARG A 49 19.32 7.34 5.12
C ARG A 49 19.60 6.31 4.03
N THR A 50 20.32 5.25 4.38
CA THR A 50 20.88 4.30 3.42
C THR A 50 19.89 3.24 3.00
N SER A 51 19.16 2.65 3.94
CA SER A 51 18.13 1.63 3.64
C SER A 51 16.78 2.23 3.26
N GLY A 52 16.55 3.51 3.58
CA GLY A 52 15.26 4.16 3.40
C GLY A 52 14.17 3.64 4.34
N LYS A 53 14.53 2.87 5.37
CA LYS A 53 13.55 2.38 6.37
C LYS A 53 12.94 3.54 7.14
N VAL A 54 11.63 3.47 7.34
CA VAL A 54 10.85 4.41 8.14
C VAL A 54 10.25 3.69 9.35
N ARG A 55 10.26 4.35 10.50
CA ARG A 55 9.61 3.90 11.75
C ARG A 55 8.76 5.03 12.31
N ILE A 56 7.45 4.86 12.32
CA ILE A 56 6.55 5.74 13.09
C ILE A 56 6.47 5.18 14.50
N MET A 57 6.74 6.02 15.50
CA MET A 57 6.87 5.61 16.88
C MET A 57 6.05 6.51 17.78
N ASP A 58 5.35 5.91 18.74
CA ASP A 58 4.77 6.61 19.89
C ASP A 58 5.85 6.73 20.96
N TYR A 59 6.08 7.95 21.44
CA TYR A 59 7.04 8.24 22.51
C TYR A 59 6.39 8.76 23.80
N LEU A 60 5.06 8.91 23.83
CA LEU A 60 4.36 9.57 24.93
C LEU A 60 3.36 8.65 25.61
N SER A 61 2.42 8.06 24.86
CA SER A 61 1.28 7.34 25.43
C SER A 61 1.60 5.87 25.69
N SER A 62 2.23 5.22 24.70
CA SER A 62 2.66 3.83 24.79
C SER A 62 3.94 3.65 23.97
N PRO A 63 5.14 3.81 24.58
CA PRO A 63 6.41 3.73 23.87
C PRO A 63 6.57 2.48 23.01
N ARG A 64 6.36 2.59 21.69
CA ARG A 64 6.43 1.47 20.73
C ARG A 64 6.51 1.95 19.29
N VAL A 65 6.86 1.05 18.38
CA VAL A 65 6.67 1.25 16.94
C VAL A 65 5.19 1.09 16.60
N LEU A 66 4.62 2.08 15.94
CA LEU A 66 3.24 2.08 15.44
C LEU A 66 3.14 1.58 14.01
N ALA A 67 4.10 1.99 13.17
CA ALA A 67 4.13 1.61 11.76
C ALA A 67 5.56 1.51 11.25
N THR A 68 5.75 0.64 10.27
CA THR A 68 7.01 0.46 9.55
C THR A 68 6.77 0.72 8.08
N GLY A 69 7.66 1.46 7.43
CA GLY A 69 7.58 1.71 6.00
C GLY A 69 8.95 1.75 5.36
N ARG A 70 8.97 2.06 4.07
CA ARG A 70 10.19 2.26 3.29
C ARG A 70 9.98 3.39 2.29
N ILE A 71 11.02 4.17 2.10
CA ILE A 71 11.19 5.15 1.02
C ILE A 71 12.51 4.86 0.31
N ASP A 72 12.80 5.52 -0.80
CA ASP A 72 14.10 5.37 -1.45
C ASP A 72 15.22 6.00 -0.59
N PRO A 73 16.47 5.52 -0.72
CA PRO A 73 17.62 6.16 -0.09
C PRO A 73 17.71 7.65 -0.42
N PHE A 74 17.98 8.47 0.58
CA PHE A 74 17.86 9.93 0.48
C PHE A 74 19.10 10.66 1.01
N LYS A 75 19.23 11.95 0.67
CA LYS A 75 20.19 12.87 1.30
C LYS A 75 19.52 13.67 2.41
N VAL A 76 18.31 14.15 2.13
CA VAL A 76 17.46 14.92 3.05
C VAL A 76 16.04 14.38 2.95
N ALA A 77 15.35 14.34 4.09
CA ALA A 77 13.94 13.96 4.17
C ALA A 77 13.21 14.87 5.16
N ALA A 78 11.98 15.23 4.82
CA ALA A 78 11.03 15.94 5.66
C ALA A 78 9.69 15.19 5.68
N TYR A 79 8.92 15.40 6.73
CA TYR A 79 7.56 14.88 6.86
C TYR A 79 6.59 16.04 7.05
N ASP A 80 5.51 16.05 6.29
CA ASP A 80 4.38 16.92 6.53
C ASP A 80 3.32 16.15 7.33
N SER A 81 3.05 16.65 8.54
CA SER A 81 2.05 16.10 9.45
C SER A 81 0.61 16.35 9.02
N THR A 82 0.38 17.40 8.22
CA THR A 82 -0.98 17.79 7.79
C THR A 82 -1.52 16.79 6.77
N PHE A 83 -0.74 16.55 5.71
CA PHE A 83 -1.12 15.62 4.64
C PHE A 83 -0.48 14.23 4.79
N LYS A 84 0.29 14.01 5.86
CA LYS A 84 0.99 12.73 6.15
C LYS A 84 1.92 12.28 5.02
N LEU A 85 2.64 13.24 4.42
CA LEU A 85 3.51 13.02 3.27
C LEU A 85 4.98 13.05 3.67
N PHE A 86 5.80 12.20 3.03
CA PHE A 86 7.25 12.31 3.10
C PHE A 86 7.80 12.98 1.84
N PHE A 87 8.63 13.99 2.02
CA PHE A 87 9.37 14.65 0.94
C PHE A 87 10.84 14.27 1.06
N THR A 88 11.44 13.79 -0.02
CA THR A 88 12.87 13.48 -0.03
C THR A 88 13.59 14.11 -1.20
N ILE A 89 14.87 14.40 -0.99
CA ILE A 89 15.85 14.56 -2.05
C ILE A 89 16.66 13.27 -2.09
N GLY A 90 16.50 12.49 -3.16
CA GLY A 90 17.17 11.21 -3.36
C GLY A 90 18.70 11.34 -3.48
N THR A 91 19.39 10.21 -3.35
CA THR A 91 20.84 10.16 -3.64
C THR A 91 21.16 10.54 -5.09
N ASP A 92 20.21 10.31 -5.99
CA ASP A 92 20.19 10.66 -7.40
C ASP A 92 19.75 12.11 -7.70
N HIS A 93 19.65 12.95 -6.67
CA HIS A 93 19.25 14.36 -6.78
C HIS A 93 17.82 14.61 -7.27
N LYS A 94 16.96 13.59 -7.31
CA LYS A 94 15.54 13.77 -7.63
C LYS A 94 14.71 14.03 -6.38
N THR A 95 13.74 14.92 -6.50
CA THR A 95 12.74 15.14 -5.45
C THR A 95 11.63 14.11 -5.60
N ARG A 96 11.24 13.48 -4.48
CA ARG A 96 10.15 12.51 -4.43
C ARG A 96 9.19 12.85 -3.30
N VAL A 97 7.92 12.50 -3.51
CA VAL A 97 6.85 12.64 -2.52
C VAL A 97 6.26 11.26 -2.28
N TYR A 98 6.23 10.81 -1.04
CA TYR A 98 5.63 9.54 -0.64
C TYR A 98 4.40 9.79 0.21
N CYS A 99 3.39 8.97 -0.02
CA CYS A 99 2.15 8.91 0.73
C CYS A 99 2.21 7.75 1.73
N GLY A 100 1.64 7.92 2.93
CA GLY A 100 1.48 6.82 3.88
C GLY A 100 0.43 5.79 3.45
N ASP A 101 -0.53 6.21 2.62
CA ASP A 101 -1.55 5.34 2.07
C ASP A 101 -1.06 4.69 0.76
N LEU A 102 -1.31 3.39 0.62
CA LEU A 102 -1.04 2.68 -0.63
C LEU A 102 -2.04 3.12 -1.71
N LEU A 103 -1.52 3.55 -2.85
CA LEU A 103 -2.32 3.99 -4.00
C LEU A 103 -2.31 2.95 -5.13
N PRO A 104 -3.42 2.82 -5.89
CA PRO A 104 -3.50 2.01 -7.10
C PRO A 104 -2.37 2.31 -8.07
N ASN A 105 -1.61 1.27 -8.43
CA ASN A 105 -0.57 1.36 -9.44
C ASN A 105 -0.73 0.33 -10.55
N GLY A 106 -0.84 -0.95 -10.19
CA GLY A 106 -0.91 -2.05 -11.16
C GLY A 106 -2.26 -2.77 -11.08
N LEU A 107 -2.96 -2.88 -12.21
CA LEU A 107 -4.13 -3.75 -12.36
C LEU A 107 -3.81 -4.88 -13.33
N SER A 108 -3.94 -6.13 -12.89
CA SER A 108 -3.70 -7.27 -13.77
C SER A 108 -4.78 -7.38 -14.85
N ALA A 109 -4.44 -8.04 -15.96
CA ALA A 109 -5.46 -8.51 -16.89
C ALA A 109 -6.45 -9.44 -16.16
N PRO A 110 -7.74 -9.47 -16.56
CA PRO A 110 -8.69 -10.47 -16.10
C PRO A 110 -8.21 -11.88 -16.44
N VAL A 111 -8.24 -12.76 -15.45
CA VAL A 111 -7.87 -14.17 -15.59
C VAL A 111 -9.04 -15.02 -15.13
N PHE A 112 -9.45 -15.95 -15.98
CA PHE A 112 -10.42 -16.97 -15.65
C PHE A 112 -9.78 -18.04 -14.76
N GLU A 113 -10.44 -18.36 -13.65
CA GLU A 113 -10.11 -19.55 -12.88
C GLU A 113 -10.60 -20.78 -13.66
N PRO A 114 -9.85 -21.91 -13.63
CA PRO A 114 -10.26 -23.12 -14.31
C PRO A 114 -11.70 -23.51 -13.94
N ALA A 115 -12.54 -23.75 -14.95
CA ALA A 115 -13.93 -24.15 -14.74
C ALA A 115 -13.98 -25.43 -13.91
N THR A 116 -14.57 -25.36 -12.72
CA THR A 116 -14.65 -26.51 -11.80
C THR A 116 -15.80 -27.46 -12.14
N VAL A 117 -16.73 -27.06 -13.03
CA VAL A 117 -17.91 -27.87 -13.40
C VAL A 117 -18.34 -27.57 -14.84
N TYR A 118 -18.61 -28.59 -15.65
CA TYR A 118 -19.17 -28.51 -17.02
C TYR A 118 -20.68 -28.15 -17.08
N GLY A 119 -21.17 -27.32 -16.16
CA GLY A 119 -22.56 -26.86 -16.12
C GLY A 119 -22.68 -25.36 -16.41
N LEU A 120 -23.92 -24.85 -16.56
CA LEU A 120 -24.29 -23.42 -16.66
C LEU A 120 -23.87 -22.54 -15.46
N LYS A 121 -22.89 -22.97 -14.66
CA LYS A 121 -22.31 -22.17 -13.58
C LYS A 121 -21.23 -21.30 -14.21
N GLY A 122 -21.41 -19.99 -14.17
CA GLY A 122 -20.49 -19.05 -14.78
C GLY A 122 -19.02 -19.27 -14.37
N ASN A 123 -18.11 -18.84 -15.23
CA ASN A 123 -16.69 -18.94 -14.98
C ASN A 123 -16.26 -17.78 -14.07
N ARG A 124 -15.53 -18.10 -13.00
CA ARG A 124 -15.00 -17.07 -12.11
C ARG A 124 -13.85 -16.37 -12.80
N VAL A 125 -13.92 -15.05 -12.85
CA VAL A 125 -12.85 -14.18 -13.35
C VAL A 125 -12.30 -13.37 -12.18
N ARG A 126 -10.99 -13.20 -12.14
CA ARG A 126 -10.33 -12.38 -11.14
C ARG A 126 -9.31 -11.43 -11.75
N ILE A 127 -9.11 -10.32 -11.05
CA ILE A 127 -7.99 -9.41 -11.27
C ILE A 127 -7.33 -9.15 -9.94
N ARG A 128 -6.06 -8.74 -9.98
CA ARG A 128 -5.33 -8.28 -8.82
C ARG A 128 -4.98 -6.80 -8.98
N LEU A 129 -5.29 -6.02 -7.96
CA LEU A 129 -4.88 -4.64 -7.83
C LEU A 129 -3.72 -4.55 -6.83
N THR A 130 -2.65 -3.90 -7.23
CA THR A 130 -1.44 -3.75 -6.41
C THR A 130 -0.95 -2.31 -6.33
N GLY A 131 -0.25 -2.02 -5.23
CA GLY A 131 0.59 -0.84 -5.07
C GLY A 131 1.80 -0.87 -6.00
N GLN A 132 2.65 0.15 -5.86
CA GLN A 132 3.83 0.32 -6.71
C GLN A 132 4.83 -0.83 -6.57
N ASP A 133 4.99 -1.37 -5.36
CA ASP A 133 5.95 -2.44 -5.07
C ASP A 133 5.28 -3.83 -5.04
N GLY A 134 4.05 -3.93 -5.54
CA GLY A 134 3.31 -5.19 -5.65
C GLY A 134 2.52 -5.58 -4.40
N GLU A 135 2.39 -4.68 -3.43
CA GLU A 135 1.56 -4.89 -2.24
C GLU A 135 0.09 -5.04 -2.63
N PRO A 136 -0.66 -5.94 -1.98
CA PRO A 136 -2.10 -6.02 -2.21
C PRO A 136 -2.80 -4.72 -1.79
N LEU A 137 -3.77 -4.29 -2.59
CA LEU A 137 -4.60 -3.11 -2.29
C LEU A 137 -6.03 -3.53 -1.92
N PRO A 138 -6.34 -3.74 -0.64
CA PRO A 138 -7.68 -4.11 -0.18
C PRO A 138 -8.64 -2.91 -0.16
N GLY A 139 -9.94 -3.18 -0.31
CA GLY A 139 -10.98 -2.16 -0.14
C GLY A 139 -11.08 -1.12 -1.27
N TRP A 140 -10.51 -1.38 -2.43
CA TRP A 140 -10.60 -0.51 -3.61
C TRP A 140 -11.71 -0.97 -4.54
N TRP A 141 -12.49 -0.01 -5.07
CA TRP A 141 -13.60 -0.32 -5.96
C TRP A 141 -13.10 -0.64 -7.37
N VAL A 142 -13.51 -1.79 -7.88
CA VAL A 142 -13.27 -2.25 -9.25
C VAL A 142 -14.61 -2.27 -9.98
N ASN A 143 -14.67 -1.60 -11.12
CA ASN A 143 -15.78 -1.68 -12.07
C ASN A 143 -15.46 -2.69 -13.18
N TRP A 144 -16.44 -3.50 -13.55
CA TRP A 144 -16.34 -4.52 -14.59
C TRP A 144 -17.24 -4.18 -15.76
N GLU A 145 -16.75 -4.47 -16.95
CA GLU A 145 -17.43 -4.16 -18.20
C GLU A 145 -17.23 -5.32 -19.19
N LEU A 146 -18.30 -5.67 -19.91
CA LEU A 146 -18.21 -6.54 -21.08
C LEU A 146 -18.04 -5.67 -22.32
N GLU A 147 -16.99 -5.94 -23.08
CA GLU A 147 -16.77 -5.34 -24.38
C GLU A 147 -17.05 -6.38 -25.47
N GLY A 148 -18.04 -6.12 -26.32
CA GLY A 148 -18.33 -6.96 -27.47
C GLY A 148 -17.24 -6.86 -28.55
N VAL A 149 -16.87 -7.99 -29.15
CA VAL A 149 -15.99 -8.01 -30.33
C VAL A 149 -16.86 -8.20 -31.57
N GLY A 150 -16.94 -7.19 -32.45
CA GLY A 150 -17.67 -7.31 -33.72
C GLY A 150 -19.17 -7.01 -33.68
N GLY A 151 -19.65 -6.31 -32.64
CA GLY A 151 -20.96 -5.62 -32.68
C GLY A 151 -22.01 -6.06 -31.68
N GLY A 152 -21.74 -7.06 -30.82
CA GLY A 152 -22.68 -7.49 -29.78
C GLY A 152 -21.98 -7.93 -28.49
N ILE A 153 -22.57 -7.59 -27.34
CA ILE A 153 -22.19 -8.16 -26.05
C ILE A 153 -22.81 -9.56 -25.95
N ILE A 154 -22.00 -10.56 -25.63
CA ILE A 154 -22.42 -11.95 -25.44
C ILE A 154 -22.12 -12.32 -23.98
N GLY A 155 -23.15 -12.77 -23.26
CA GLY A 155 -23.07 -13.14 -21.85
C GLY A 155 -23.37 -11.99 -20.89
N SER A 156 -23.15 -12.25 -19.60
CA SER A 156 -23.40 -11.29 -18.52
C SER A 156 -22.37 -11.45 -17.40
N LEU A 157 -22.15 -10.38 -16.64
CA LEU A 157 -21.41 -10.41 -15.38
C LEU A 157 -22.41 -10.39 -14.23
N ASP A 158 -22.12 -11.13 -13.16
CA ASP A 158 -22.94 -11.16 -11.95
C ASP A 158 -22.99 -9.80 -11.24
N LYS A 159 -21.90 -9.01 -11.35
CA LYS A 159 -21.77 -7.71 -10.69
C LYS A 159 -21.18 -6.67 -11.65
N TYR A 160 -21.60 -5.42 -11.49
CA TYR A 160 -20.97 -4.28 -12.17
C TYR A 160 -19.72 -3.81 -11.44
N GLY A 161 -19.67 -3.95 -10.11
CA GLY A 161 -18.48 -3.59 -9.35
C GLY A 161 -18.41 -4.30 -8.01
N ASN A 162 -17.20 -4.38 -7.47
CA ASN A 162 -16.96 -4.88 -6.12
C ASN A 162 -15.63 -4.35 -5.58
N LEU A 163 -15.47 -4.44 -4.26
CA LEU A 163 -14.22 -4.13 -3.59
C LEU A 163 -13.21 -5.27 -3.77
N THR A 164 -11.92 -4.90 -3.76
CA THR A 164 -10.82 -5.84 -3.60
C THR A 164 -10.77 -6.42 -2.18
N ASP A 165 -10.41 -7.70 -2.07
CA ASP A 165 -10.22 -8.40 -0.80
C ASP A 165 -8.85 -8.10 -0.15
N ALA A 166 -8.56 -8.77 0.96
CA ALA A 166 -7.32 -8.59 1.73
C ALA A 166 -6.03 -8.83 0.91
N ASP A 167 -6.11 -9.67 -0.12
CA ASP A 167 -4.99 -10.03 -0.99
C ASP A 167 -4.95 -9.17 -2.28
N GLY A 168 -5.80 -8.14 -2.34
CA GLY A 168 -5.90 -7.21 -3.46
C GLY A 168 -6.66 -7.76 -4.66
N TYR A 169 -7.40 -8.86 -4.50
CA TYR A 169 -8.17 -9.45 -5.60
C TYR A 169 -9.60 -8.93 -5.65
N ALA A 170 -10.06 -8.61 -6.85
CA ALA A 170 -11.49 -8.47 -7.13
C ALA A 170 -11.90 -9.66 -8.01
N SER A 171 -13.05 -10.27 -7.69
CA SER A 171 -13.58 -11.39 -8.48
C SER A 171 -15.03 -11.18 -8.87
N ASN A 172 -15.36 -11.67 -10.05
CA ASN A 172 -16.69 -11.63 -10.64
C ASN A 172 -17.03 -12.99 -11.26
N LEU A 173 -18.29 -13.19 -11.59
CA LEU A 173 -18.77 -14.39 -12.27
C LEU A 173 -19.24 -13.99 -13.67
N TYR A 174 -18.63 -14.58 -14.70
CA TYR A 174 -19.04 -14.40 -16.09
C TYR A 174 -19.90 -15.57 -16.54
N ILE A 175 -21.06 -15.27 -17.11
CA ILE A 175 -22.02 -16.24 -17.60
C ILE A 175 -22.12 -16.05 -19.10
N GLY A 176 -21.44 -16.91 -19.86
CA GLY A 176 -21.37 -16.82 -21.31
C GLY A 176 -20.38 -17.84 -21.91
N PRO A 177 -20.21 -17.86 -23.24
CA PRO A 177 -19.30 -18.79 -23.90
C PRO A 177 -17.83 -18.50 -23.54
N ASP A 178 -17.03 -19.56 -23.35
CA ASP A 178 -15.69 -19.59 -22.73
C ASP A 178 -14.54 -19.15 -23.65
N ASP A 179 -13.55 -18.48 -23.06
CA ASP A 179 -12.60 -17.46 -23.53
C ASP A 179 -11.55 -17.85 -24.60
N GLY A 180 -11.88 -18.78 -25.51
CA GLY A 180 -10.94 -19.34 -26.47
C GLY A 180 -11.37 -19.30 -27.94
N SER A 181 -12.52 -18.68 -28.29
CA SER A 181 -13.06 -18.74 -29.66
C SER A 181 -13.24 -17.36 -30.31
N THR A 182 -13.10 -17.32 -31.64
CA THR A 182 -13.22 -16.11 -32.46
C THR A 182 -14.65 -15.55 -32.37
N GLY A 183 -14.82 -14.34 -31.84
CA GLY A 183 -16.13 -13.65 -31.75
C GLY A 183 -16.72 -13.49 -30.33
N GLN A 184 -15.94 -13.67 -29.27
CA GLN A 184 -16.39 -13.56 -27.88
C GLN A 184 -16.18 -12.18 -27.23
N CYS A 185 -16.91 -11.94 -26.13
CA CYS A 185 -16.78 -10.75 -25.30
C CYS A 185 -15.44 -10.71 -24.57
N LYS A 186 -14.82 -9.52 -24.51
CA LYS A 186 -13.67 -9.25 -23.64
C LYS A 186 -14.16 -8.68 -22.32
N ILE A 187 -13.63 -9.18 -21.22
CA ILE A 187 -13.85 -8.58 -19.91
C ILE A 187 -12.84 -7.45 -19.72
N LYS A 188 -13.34 -6.26 -19.39
CA LYS A 188 -12.53 -5.12 -18.94
C LYS A 188 -12.79 -4.88 -17.47
N ALA A 189 -11.74 -4.48 -16.76
CA ALA A 189 -11.85 -4.03 -15.39
C ALA A 189 -11.10 -2.71 -15.22
N ARG A 190 -11.65 -1.82 -14.39
CA ARG A 190 -11.06 -0.52 -14.09
C ARG A 190 -11.20 -0.22 -12.61
N VAL A 191 -10.15 0.36 -12.04
CA VAL A 191 -10.23 0.93 -10.69
C VAL A 191 -11.01 2.23 -10.77
N VAL A 192 -11.96 2.42 -9.85
CA VAL A 192 -12.66 3.71 -9.71
C VAL A 192 -11.92 4.49 -8.63
N LEU A 193 -11.30 5.60 -9.03
CA LEU A 193 -10.74 6.58 -8.10
C LEU A 193 -11.92 7.38 -7.55
N SER A 194 -12.23 7.22 -6.27
CA SER A 194 -13.23 8.02 -5.54
C SER A 194 -12.67 9.37 -5.14
#